data_AF-A0A7Y5DZJ1-F1
#
_entry.id   AF-A0A7Y5DZJ1-F1
#
_cell.length_a   1.000
_cell.length_b   1.000
_cell.length_c   1.000
_cell.angle_alpha   90.00
_cell.angle_beta   90.00
_cell.angle_gamma   90.00
#
_symmetry.space_group_name_H-M   'P 1'
#
loop_
_entity.id
_entity.type
_entity.pdbx_description
1 polymer ?
#
loop_
_entity_poly.entity_id
_entity_poly.type
_entity_poly.pdbx_seq_one_letter_code
_entity_poly.pdbx_strand_id
1 'polypeptide(L)'
;MPARFAHLFAIDDVLALRLSDGTYRAAICAQISSPNRNGPATSRTGARCTYDLAFTTFCGNGPPTIDDLRACSLAGHPVDTSFDASAILAEQPGADAFWHSPGARERIRPFFVGLDYVLIAHPHAVALVDRFTRVGTLSVRPGFKRQGGYRYAASFEELERILRVQAEPPRTPSGFRIDMLCEP
;
A
#
# COMPACT_ATOMS: atom_id res chain seq x y z
N MET A 1 -21.48 -24.22 15.76
CA MET A 1 -20.06 -23.81 15.85
C MET A 1 -19.93 -22.43 15.22
N PRO A 2 -19.50 -21.36 15.91
CA PRO A 2 -19.29 -20.08 15.25
C PRO A 2 -18.01 -20.15 14.40
N ALA A 3 -18.08 -19.59 13.19
CA ALA A 3 -17.02 -19.57 12.21
C ALA A 3 -15.72 -19.00 12.78
N ARG A 4 -14.60 -19.66 12.50
CA ARG A 4 -13.25 -19.13 12.74
C ARG A 4 -13.14 -17.77 12.03
N PHE A 5 -12.82 -16.71 12.76
CA PHE A 5 -12.62 -15.36 12.20
C PHE A 5 -11.53 -15.40 11.12
N ALA A 6 -11.93 -15.41 9.85
CA ALA A 6 -11.04 -15.23 8.71
C ALA A 6 -10.64 -13.75 8.61
N HIS A 7 -9.46 -13.47 8.04
CA HIS A 7 -9.11 -12.11 7.68
C HIS A 7 -10.14 -11.54 6.70
N LEU A 8 -10.50 -10.27 6.86
CA LEU A 8 -11.44 -9.56 5.97
C LEU A 8 -10.86 -9.39 4.56
N PHE A 9 -9.57 -9.13 4.50
CA PHE A 9 -8.79 -9.01 3.27
C PHE A 9 -7.62 -9.98 3.34
N ALA A 10 -7.17 -10.47 2.20
CA ALA A 10 -5.92 -11.22 2.07
C ALA A 10 -4.78 -10.30 1.63
N ILE A 11 -3.55 -10.74 1.89
CA ILE A 11 -2.36 -10.10 1.32
C ILE A 11 -2.48 -10.14 -0.21
N ASP A 12 -2.09 -9.03 -0.84
CA ASP A 12 -2.15 -8.76 -2.28
C ASP A 12 -3.57 -8.56 -2.84
N ASP A 13 -4.61 -8.55 -1.99
CA ASP A 13 -5.94 -8.14 -2.43
C ASP A 13 -5.93 -6.69 -2.92
N VAL A 14 -6.52 -6.47 -4.09
CA VAL A 14 -6.79 -5.13 -4.61
C VAL A 14 -8.20 -4.73 -4.20
N LEU A 15 -8.28 -3.60 -3.49
CA LEU A 15 -9.49 -3.08 -2.90
C LEU A 15 -9.82 -1.74 -3.55
N ALA A 16 -11.00 -1.63 -4.16
CA ALA A 16 -11.60 -0.38 -4.57
C ALA A 16 -12.40 0.22 -3.41
N LEU A 17 -12.23 1.51 -3.15
CA LEU A 17 -12.92 2.27 -2.12
C LEU A 17 -13.71 3.41 -2.77
N ARG A 18 -15.01 3.47 -2.52
CA ARG A 18 -15.84 4.61 -2.95
C ARG A 18 -15.84 5.70 -1.87
N LEU A 19 -15.42 6.92 -2.23
CA LEU A 19 -15.41 8.11 -1.37
C LEU A 19 -16.80 8.76 -1.28
N SER A 20 -16.97 9.74 -0.39
CA SER A 20 -18.25 10.42 -0.18
C SER A 20 -18.71 11.23 -1.41
N ASP A 21 -17.77 11.73 -2.21
CA ASP A 21 -18.04 12.43 -3.48
C ASP A 21 -18.38 11.49 -4.65
N GLY A 22 -18.42 10.18 -4.39
CA GLY A 22 -18.72 9.16 -5.39
C GLY A 22 -17.53 8.73 -6.24
N THR A 23 -16.36 9.37 -6.10
CA THR A 23 -15.12 8.92 -6.77
C THR A 23 -14.57 7.66 -6.11
N TYR A 24 -13.81 6.90 -6.88
CA TYR A 24 -13.15 5.68 -6.44
C TYR A 24 -11.65 5.90 -6.25
N ARG A 25 -11.09 5.22 -5.26
CA ARG A 25 -9.64 5.01 -5.07
C ARG A 25 -9.38 3.51 -5.04
N ALA A 26 -8.12 3.12 -5.28
CA ALA A 26 -7.70 1.73 -5.12
C ALA A 26 -6.50 1.62 -4.19
N ALA A 27 -6.44 0.51 -3.47
CA ALA A 27 -5.30 0.13 -2.65
C ALA A 27 -4.99 -1.36 -2.82
N ILE A 28 -3.73 -1.72 -2.55
CA ILE A 28 -3.30 -3.11 -2.37
C ILE A 28 -3.15 -3.35 -0.87
N CYS A 29 -3.73 -4.44 -0.35
CA CYS A 29 -3.41 -4.92 1.00
C CYS A 29 -2.01 -5.56 0.97
N ALA A 30 -0.97 -4.74 1.15
CA ALA A 30 0.41 -5.19 0.96
C ALA A 30 0.83 -6.20 2.03
N GLN A 31 0.35 -6.04 3.25
CA GLN A 31 0.63 -6.95 4.36
C GLN A 31 -0.46 -6.87 5.44
N ILE A 32 -0.48 -7.90 6.30
CA ILE A 32 -1.32 -7.96 7.50
C ILE A 32 -0.39 -8.07 8.70
N SER A 33 -0.35 -7.00 9.49
CA SER A 33 0.60 -6.83 10.59
C SER A 33 -0.11 -7.03 11.94
N SER A 34 0.60 -7.59 12.93
CA SER A 34 0.09 -7.62 14.31
C SER A 34 0.60 -6.38 15.07
N PRO A 35 -0.23 -5.69 15.88
CA PRO A 35 0.19 -4.53 16.68
C PRO A 35 1.33 -4.84 17.65
N ASN A 36 1.53 -6.11 18.00
CA ASN A 36 2.64 -6.57 18.83
C ASN A 36 3.68 -7.31 17.97
N ARG A 37 4.74 -6.58 17.59
CA ARG A 37 6.02 -7.02 16.95
C ARG A 37 5.98 -7.52 15.50
N ASN A 38 6.63 -6.74 14.62
CA ASN A 38 7.63 -7.12 13.60
C ASN A 38 7.61 -8.56 13.03
N GLY A 39 6.45 -9.10 12.67
CA GLY A 39 6.32 -10.42 12.05
C GLY A 39 4.93 -10.64 11.44
N PRO A 40 4.80 -11.56 10.46
CA PRO A 40 3.53 -11.86 9.84
C PRO A 40 2.54 -12.37 10.89
N ALA A 41 1.32 -11.84 10.87
CA ALA A 41 0.29 -12.21 11.82
C ALA A 41 -0.08 -13.71 11.68
N THR A 42 0.45 -14.57 12.56
CA THR A 42 -0.04 -15.94 12.69
C THR A 42 -1.38 -15.90 13.43
N SER A 43 -2.46 -15.92 12.64
CA SER A 43 -3.85 -15.96 13.08
C SER A 43 -4.12 -17.12 14.06
N ARG A 44 -4.35 -16.79 15.32
CA ARG A 44 -5.15 -17.62 16.25
C ARG A 44 -6.24 -16.86 16.99
N THR A 45 -6.26 -15.54 16.94
CA THR A 45 -7.29 -14.70 17.58
C THR A 45 -7.54 -13.47 16.73
N GLY A 46 -8.73 -13.40 16.12
CA GLY A 46 -9.18 -12.31 15.23
C GLY A 46 -9.38 -10.95 15.90
N ALA A 47 -8.50 -10.52 16.80
CA ALA A 47 -8.72 -9.32 17.62
C ALA A 47 -7.63 -8.26 17.54
N ARG A 48 -6.47 -8.51 16.92
CA ARG A 48 -5.37 -7.53 16.86
C ARG A 48 -4.53 -7.69 15.60
N CYS A 49 -5.05 -7.32 14.44
CA CYS A 49 -4.24 -7.12 13.23
C CYS A 49 -4.57 -5.77 12.59
N THR A 50 -3.64 -5.23 11.82
CA THR A 50 -3.84 -4.12 10.89
C THR A 50 -3.76 -4.65 9.48
N TYR A 51 -4.59 -4.09 8.60
CA TYR A 51 -4.43 -4.21 7.17
C TYR A 51 -3.62 -2.99 6.72
N ASP A 52 -2.44 -3.23 6.15
CA ASP A 52 -1.53 -2.17 5.74
C ASP A 52 -1.77 -1.92 4.25
N LEU A 53 -2.53 -0.87 3.95
CA LEU A 53 -3.01 -0.58 2.60
C LEU A 53 -2.06 0.40 1.90
N ALA A 54 -1.48 -0.03 0.79
CA ALA A 54 -0.75 0.86 -0.12
C ALA A 54 -1.71 1.41 -1.17
N PHE A 55 -2.06 2.69 -1.06
CA PHE A 55 -2.97 3.33 -2.00
C PHE A 55 -2.28 3.63 -3.33
N THR A 56 -3.02 3.43 -4.41
CA THR A 56 -2.60 3.73 -5.77
C THR A 56 -2.88 5.20 -6.10
N THR A 57 -2.29 5.69 -7.19
CA THR A 57 -2.65 6.98 -7.79
C THR A 57 -3.97 6.98 -8.56
N PHE A 58 -4.68 5.84 -8.60
CA PHE A 58 -5.96 5.74 -9.31
C PHE A 58 -7.03 6.64 -8.67
N CYS A 59 -7.70 7.41 -9.51
CA CYS A 59 -8.88 8.20 -9.17
C CYS A 59 -9.86 8.14 -10.35
N GLY A 60 -11.07 7.65 -10.14
CA GLY A 60 -12.04 7.47 -11.21
C GLY A 60 -13.49 7.57 -10.74
N ASN A 61 -14.43 7.62 -11.69
CA ASN A 61 -15.86 7.67 -11.41
C ASN A 61 -16.51 6.27 -11.27
N GLY A 62 -15.70 5.21 -11.33
CA GLY A 62 -16.11 3.82 -11.17
C GLY A 62 -14.98 2.96 -10.59
N PRO A 63 -15.26 1.72 -10.18
CA PRO A 63 -14.25 0.81 -9.66
C PRO A 63 -13.21 0.49 -10.75
N PRO A 64 -11.91 0.43 -10.42
CA PRO A 64 -10.86 0.07 -11.37
C PRO A 64 -10.86 -1.42 -11.70
N THR A 65 -10.36 -1.74 -12.88
CA THR A 65 -9.84 -3.07 -13.23
C THR A 65 -8.38 -3.22 -12.83
N ILE A 66 -7.84 -4.43 -12.87
CA ILE A 66 -6.40 -4.65 -12.62
C ILE A 66 -5.54 -3.97 -13.69
N ASP A 67 -5.98 -3.95 -14.94
CA ASP A 67 -5.25 -3.32 -16.04
C ASP A 67 -5.18 -1.80 -15.86
N ASP A 68 -6.25 -1.16 -15.38
CA ASP A 68 -6.24 0.28 -15.04
C ASP A 68 -5.15 0.62 -14.01
N LEU A 69 -4.89 -0.30 -13.08
CA LEU A 69 -3.90 -0.09 -12.01
C LEU A 69 -2.47 -0.34 -12.47
N ARG A 70 -2.22 -1.11 -13.54
CA ARG A 70 -0.85 -1.36 -14.03
C ARG A 70 -0.15 -0.07 -14.48
N ALA A 71 -0.92 0.91 -14.95
CA ALA A 71 -0.41 2.24 -15.32
C ALA A 71 -0.28 3.20 -14.13
N CYS A 72 -0.73 2.81 -12.94
CA CYS A 72 -0.69 3.64 -11.73
C CYS A 72 0.61 3.42 -10.94
N SER A 73 0.83 4.30 -9.95
CA SER A 73 1.87 4.14 -8.94
C SER A 73 1.25 3.79 -7.59
N LEU A 74 2.00 3.11 -6.73
CA LEU A 74 1.70 3.01 -5.30
C LEU A 74 2.33 4.19 -4.56
N ALA A 75 1.62 4.74 -3.58
CA ALA A 75 2.14 5.76 -2.68
C ALA A 75 3.38 5.25 -1.94
N GLY A 76 4.43 6.06 -1.92
CA GLY A 76 5.69 5.71 -1.29
C GLY A 76 6.75 6.78 -1.47
N HIS A 77 7.91 6.59 -0.88
CA HIS A 77 9.04 7.48 -1.06
C HIS A 77 10.36 6.75 -0.93
N PRO A 78 11.45 7.32 -1.49
CA PRO A 78 12.78 6.81 -1.24
C PRO A 78 13.14 6.93 0.24
N VAL A 79 13.56 5.83 0.85
CA VAL A 79 14.03 5.78 2.23
C VAL A 79 15.55 5.93 2.23
N ASP A 80 16.02 7.02 2.83
CA ASP A 80 17.45 7.31 2.98
C ASP A 80 18.13 6.25 3.84
N THR A 81 19.38 5.96 3.47
CA THR A 81 20.11 4.87 4.08
C THR A 81 21.61 5.06 3.99
N SER A 82 22.34 4.44 4.91
CA SER A 82 23.80 4.33 4.88
C SER A 82 24.28 3.06 4.17
N PHE A 83 23.37 2.16 3.81
CA PHE A 83 23.70 0.94 3.07
C PHE A 83 24.18 1.29 1.65
N ASP A 84 25.12 0.50 1.14
CA ASP A 84 25.55 0.62 -0.25
C ASP A 84 24.55 -0.03 -1.22
N ALA A 85 24.77 0.19 -2.51
CA ALA A 85 23.92 -0.37 -3.57
C ALA A 85 23.80 -1.89 -3.50
N SER A 86 24.90 -2.60 -3.18
CA SER A 86 24.92 -4.06 -3.17
C SER A 86 24.05 -4.61 -2.04
N ALA A 87 24.13 -4.02 -0.86
CA ALA A 87 23.32 -4.43 0.28
C ALA A 87 21.84 -4.11 0.03
N ILE A 88 21.52 -2.97 -0.59
CA ILE A 88 20.13 -2.65 -0.94
C ILE A 88 19.58 -3.65 -1.96
N LEU A 89 20.34 -3.98 -3.01
CA LEU A 89 19.91 -4.94 -4.04
C LEU A 89 19.75 -6.37 -3.51
N ALA A 90 20.48 -6.74 -2.46
CA ALA A 90 20.29 -8.02 -1.79
C ALA A 90 18.91 -8.11 -1.10
N GLU A 91 18.39 -7.00 -0.58
CA GLU A 91 17.06 -6.94 0.06
C GLU A 91 15.93 -6.57 -0.90
N GLN A 92 16.23 -5.74 -1.91
CA GLN A 92 15.30 -5.24 -2.92
C GLN A 92 15.86 -5.48 -4.33
N PRO A 93 15.84 -6.73 -4.82
CA PRO A 93 16.26 -7.02 -6.19
C PRO A 93 15.50 -6.17 -7.21
N GLY A 94 16.22 -5.42 -8.03
CA GLY A 94 15.67 -4.50 -9.03
C GLY A 94 15.42 -3.07 -8.53
N ALA A 95 15.90 -2.70 -7.33
CA ALA A 95 15.79 -1.34 -6.81
C ALA A 95 16.55 -0.30 -7.67
N ASP A 96 17.58 -0.73 -8.38
CA ASP A 96 18.39 0.07 -9.30
C ASP A 96 17.58 0.70 -10.43
N ALA A 97 16.55 0.02 -10.91
CA ALA A 97 15.64 0.58 -11.91
C ALA A 97 14.96 1.88 -11.43
N PHE A 98 14.72 2.02 -10.12
CA PHE A 98 14.17 3.25 -9.54
C PHE A 98 15.22 4.35 -9.41
N TRP A 99 16.47 4.02 -9.09
CA TRP A 99 17.57 4.98 -8.95
C TRP A 99 17.88 5.69 -10.27
N HIS A 100 17.66 5.02 -11.40
CA HIS A 100 17.92 5.56 -12.74
C HIS A 100 16.71 6.24 -13.39
N SER A 101 15.56 6.27 -12.72
CA SER A 101 14.34 6.90 -13.22
C SER A 101 14.50 8.43 -13.36
N PRO A 102 13.82 9.09 -14.31
CA PRO A 102 14.03 10.52 -14.61
C PRO A 102 13.91 11.48 -13.43
N GLY A 103 13.18 11.13 -12.37
CA GLY A 103 13.06 11.93 -11.13
C GLY A 103 14.02 11.53 -9.99
N ALA A 104 14.69 10.38 -10.09
CA ALA A 104 15.65 9.91 -9.10
C ALA A 104 17.10 10.26 -9.44
N ARG A 105 17.38 10.67 -10.68
CA ARG A 105 18.73 11.02 -11.16
C ARG A 105 19.38 12.17 -10.42
N GLU A 106 18.59 13.01 -9.75
CA GLU A 106 19.10 14.09 -8.89
C GLU A 106 19.60 13.58 -7.54
N ARG A 107 19.25 12.34 -7.14
CA ARG A 107 19.80 11.73 -5.93
C ARG A 107 21.19 11.16 -6.22
N ILE A 108 22.13 11.55 -5.38
CA ILE A 108 23.54 11.15 -5.49
C ILE A 108 23.77 9.73 -4.96
N ARG A 109 22.83 9.18 -4.16
CA ARG A 109 23.02 7.91 -3.44
C ARG A 109 21.88 6.92 -3.71
N PRO A 110 22.20 5.61 -3.72
CA PRO A 110 21.22 4.53 -3.66
C PRO A 110 20.25 4.70 -2.49
N PHE A 111 19.03 4.20 -2.65
CA PHE A 111 17.99 4.28 -1.63
C PHE A 111 17.13 3.01 -1.62
N PHE A 112 16.50 2.74 -0.49
CA PHE A 112 15.43 1.75 -0.43
C PHE A 112 14.12 2.34 -0.95
N VAL A 113 13.36 1.55 -1.69
CA VAL A 113 11.98 1.85 -2.04
C VAL A 113 11.09 1.53 -0.84
N GLY A 114 10.41 2.54 -0.27
CA GLY A 114 9.48 2.37 0.83
C GLY A 114 8.05 2.76 0.44
N LEU A 115 7.08 1.91 0.76
CA LEU A 115 5.66 2.18 0.55
C LEU A 115 5.06 2.95 1.73
N ASP A 116 4.19 3.90 1.41
CA ASP A 116 3.43 4.65 2.42
C ASP A 116 2.09 3.98 2.66
N TYR A 117 1.92 3.44 3.88
CA TYR A 117 0.75 2.66 4.24
C TYR A 117 -0.32 3.48 4.96
N VAL A 118 -1.58 3.14 4.70
CA VAL A 118 -2.69 3.48 5.58
C VAL A 118 -3.10 2.22 6.34
N LEU A 119 -2.89 2.24 7.65
CA LEU A 119 -3.16 1.13 8.55
C LEU A 119 -4.60 1.23 9.04
N ILE A 120 -5.35 0.14 8.87
CA ILE A 120 -6.70 0.01 9.41
C ILE A 120 -6.71 -1.20 10.33
N ALA A 121 -6.92 -0.99 11.63
CA ALA A 121 -7.06 -2.11 12.55
C ALA A 121 -8.33 -2.92 12.25
N HIS A 122 -8.26 -4.23 12.50
CA HIS A 122 -9.35 -5.18 12.26
C HIS A 122 -10.75 -4.68 12.68
N PRO A 123 -10.99 -4.21 13.93
CA PRO A 123 -12.32 -3.74 14.32
C PRO A 123 -12.81 -2.54 13.50
N HIS A 124 -11.91 -1.67 13.04
CA HIS A 124 -12.28 -0.54 12.17
C HIS A 124 -12.51 -1.01 10.74
N ALA A 125 -11.73 -1.96 10.25
CA ALA A 125 -11.95 -2.56 8.93
C ALA A 125 -13.31 -3.29 8.85
N VAL A 126 -13.76 -3.95 9.93
CA VAL A 126 -15.12 -4.53 10.01
C VAL A 126 -16.18 -3.44 9.78
N ALA A 127 -16.02 -2.26 10.39
CA ALA A 127 -16.97 -1.15 10.24
C ALA A 127 -16.93 -0.49 8.84
N LEU A 128 -15.89 -0.76 8.05
CA LEU A 128 -15.66 -0.17 6.73
C LEU A 128 -15.80 -1.16 5.58
N VAL A 129 -16.01 -2.45 5.87
CA VAL A 129 -15.91 -3.52 4.86
C VAL A 129 -16.85 -3.31 3.68
N ASP A 130 -18.06 -2.81 3.92
CA ASP A 130 -19.06 -2.54 2.88
C ASP A 130 -18.69 -1.36 1.97
N ARG A 131 -17.68 -0.57 2.33
CA ARG A 131 -17.12 0.51 1.48
C ARG A 131 -16.05 0.00 0.52
N PHE A 132 -15.50 -1.18 0.80
CA PHE A 132 -14.49 -1.81 -0.04
C PHE A 132 -15.13 -2.82 -0.99
N THR A 133 -14.63 -2.85 -2.22
CA THR A 133 -14.94 -3.88 -3.20
C THR A 133 -13.64 -4.53 -3.63
N ARG A 134 -13.53 -5.86 -3.48
CA ARG A 134 -12.37 -6.59 -3.99
C ARG A 134 -12.47 -6.68 -5.52
N VAL A 135 -11.46 -6.16 -6.21
CA VAL A 135 -11.43 -6.13 -7.69
C VAL A 135 -10.43 -7.13 -8.31
N GLY A 136 -9.56 -7.71 -7.49
CA GLY A 136 -8.63 -8.75 -7.93
C GLY A 136 -7.43 -8.85 -6.99
N THR A 137 -6.27 -9.20 -7.55
CA THR A 137 -5.02 -9.35 -6.80
C THR A 137 -3.83 -8.77 -7.57
N LEU A 138 -2.92 -8.11 -6.87
CA LEU A 138 -1.64 -7.62 -7.39
C LEU A 138 -0.55 -7.88 -6.36
N SER A 139 0.37 -8.80 -6.67
CA SER A 139 1.41 -9.21 -5.73
C SER A 139 2.60 -8.27 -5.78
N VAL A 140 2.73 -7.41 -4.76
CA VAL A 140 3.93 -6.60 -4.56
C VAL A 140 5.08 -7.54 -4.18
N ARG A 141 6.24 -7.43 -4.85
CA ARG A 141 7.37 -8.32 -4.55
C ARG A 141 7.84 -8.11 -3.10
N PRO A 142 8.21 -9.16 -2.35
CA PRO A 142 8.46 -9.06 -0.90
C PRO A 142 9.44 -7.95 -0.49
N GLY A 143 10.55 -7.77 -1.22
CA GLY A 143 11.53 -6.72 -0.95
C GLY A 143 10.93 -5.30 -0.98
N PHE A 144 9.92 -5.08 -1.83
CA PHE A 144 9.26 -3.78 -2.00
C PHE A 144 8.11 -3.53 -1.02
N LYS A 145 7.80 -4.47 -0.10
CA LYS A 145 6.81 -4.26 0.97
C LYS A 145 7.38 -3.50 2.18
N ARG A 146 8.61 -2.99 2.09
CA ARG A 146 9.22 -2.15 3.12
C ARG A 146 8.33 -0.93 3.39
N GLN A 147 8.07 -0.67 4.67
CA GLN A 147 7.37 0.55 5.09
C GLN A 147 8.30 1.76 4.95
N GLY A 148 7.90 2.76 4.17
CA GLY A 148 8.52 4.08 4.14
C GLY A 148 7.91 4.99 5.21
N GLY A 149 6.58 5.04 5.24
CA GLY A 149 5.80 5.82 6.19
C GLY A 149 4.45 5.18 6.44
N TYR A 150 3.73 5.69 7.45
CA TYR A 150 2.39 5.19 7.72
C TYR A 150 1.48 6.25 8.33
N ARG A 151 0.17 6.05 8.13
CA ARG A 151 -0.91 6.75 8.81
C ARG A 151 -1.94 5.74 9.30
N TYR A 152 -2.68 6.08 10.33
CA TYR A 152 -3.76 5.25 10.85
C TYR A 152 -5.12 5.85 10.48
N ALA A 153 -6.07 4.99 10.11
CA ALA A 153 -7.47 5.38 9.92
C ALA A 153 -8.37 4.50 10.78
N ALA A 154 -9.11 5.13 11.68
CA ALA A 154 -10.09 4.50 12.56
C ALA A 154 -11.53 4.58 12.03
N SER A 155 -11.78 5.50 11.10
CA SER A 155 -13.10 5.72 10.51
C SER A 155 -13.01 6.03 9.00
N PHE A 156 -14.16 6.08 8.34
CA PHE A 156 -14.25 6.42 6.93
C PHE A 156 -13.82 7.87 6.68
N GLU A 157 -14.22 8.79 7.56
CA GLU A 157 -13.90 10.22 7.48
C GLU A 157 -12.39 10.45 7.60
N GLU A 158 -11.72 9.73 8.51
CA GLU A 158 -10.26 9.79 8.63
C GLU A 158 -9.55 9.23 7.40
N LEU A 159 -10.02 8.09 6.90
CA LEU A 159 -9.50 7.47 5.69
C LEU A 159 -9.62 8.44 4.50
N GLU A 160 -10.80 9.00 4.29
CA GLU A 160 -11.07 9.95 3.22
C GLU A 160 -10.22 11.22 3.36
N ARG A 161 -10.07 11.77 4.56
CA ARG A 161 -9.18 12.91 4.82
C ARG A 161 -7.74 12.60 4.44
N ILE A 162 -7.23 11.41 4.78
CA ILE A 162 -5.87 10.99 4.40
C ILE A 162 -5.73 10.97 2.87
N LEU A 163 -6.70 10.37 2.17
CA LEU A 163 -6.67 10.21 0.72
C LEU A 163 -6.83 11.54 -0.03
N ARG A 164 -7.58 12.51 0.52
CA ARG A 164 -7.70 13.84 -0.06
C ARG A 164 -6.41 14.65 0.08
N VAL A 165 -5.74 14.58 1.24
CA VAL A 165 -4.43 15.22 1.43
C VAL A 165 -3.36 14.63 0.51
N GLN A 166 -3.45 13.34 0.19
CA GLN A 166 -2.55 12.69 -0.77
C GLN A 166 -2.80 13.13 -2.23
N ALA A 167 -3.94 13.76 -2.53
CA ALA A 167 -4.29 14.21 -3.88
C ALA A 167 -3.96 15.69 -4.16
N GLU A 168 -3.51 16.47 -3.15
CA GLU A 168 -3.26 17.91 -3.30
C GLU A 168 -1.79 18.24 -3.69
N PRO A 169 -1.55 19.03 -4.75
CA PRO A 169 -0.21 19.57 -5.06
C PRO A 169 0.27 20.54 -3.96
N PRO A 170 1.60 20.71 -3.73
CA PRO A 170 2.73 20.27 -4.54
C PRO A 170 3.14 18.81 -4.31
N ARG A 171 2.37 18.07 -3.51
CA ARG A 171 2.60 16.65 -3.26
C ARG A 171 2.04 15.83 -4.43
N THR A 172 2.62 16.01 -5.62
CA THR A 172 2.60 14.97 -6.67
C THR A 172 2.86 13.65 -5.96
N PRO A 173 2.07 12.58 -6.15
CA PRO A 173 2.20 11.40 -5.33
C PRO A 173 3.61 10.87 -5.51
N SER A 174 4.43 11.07 -4.48
CA SER A 174 5.65 10.31 -4.31
C SER A 174 5.17 8.86 -4.34
N GLY A 175 5.65 8.13 -5.32
CA GLY A 175 5.13 6.81 -5.57
C GLY A 175 5.93 6.12 -6.63
N PHE A 176 5.80 4.81 -6.64
CA PHE A 176 6.58 3.92 -7.47
C PHE A 176 5.62 3.14 -8.36
N ARG A 177 5.95 3.05 -9.65
CA ARG A 177 5.05 2.42 -10.64
C ARG A 177 4.76 0.97 -10.25
N ILE A 178 3.50 0.57 -10.40
CA ILE A 178 3.03 -0.77 -10.03
C ILE A 178 3.74 -1.85 -10.83
N ASP A 179 3.96 -1.65 -12.13
CA ASP A 179 4.66 -2.60 -12.99
C ASP A 179 6.13 -2.83 -12.60
N MET A 180 6.75 -1.88 -11.91
CA MET A 180 8.10 -2.03 -11.37
C MET A 180 8.10 -2.65 -9.97
N LEU A 181 6.97 -2.67 -9.25
CA LEU A 181 6.91 -3.17 -7.87
C LEU A 181 6.31 -4.57 -7.76
N CYS A 182 5.33 -4.87 -8.61
CA CYS A 182 4.56 -6.10 -8.55
C CYS A 182 5.13 -7.16 -9.48
N GLU A 183 4.80 -8.41 -9.20
CA GLU A 183 4.99 -9.50 -10.15
C GLU A 183 4.18 -9.22 -11.44
N PRO A 184 4.70 -9.61 -12.61
CA PRO A 184 4.02 -9.45 -13.89
C PRO A 184 2.65 -10.16 -13.91
#